data_AF-A0A7X8UK83-F1
#
_entry.id   AF-A0A7X8UK83-F1
#
_cell.length_a   1.000
_cell.length_b   1.000
_cell.length_c   1.000
_cell.angle_alpha   90.00
_cell.angle_beta   90.00
_cell.angle_gamma   90.00
#
_symmetry.space_group_name_H-M   'P 1'
#
loop_
_entity.id
_entity.type
_entity.pdbx_description
1 polymer ?
#
loop_
_entity_poly.entity_id
_entity_poly.type
_entity_poly.pdbx_seq_one_letter_code
_entity_poly.pdbx_strand_id
1 'polypeptide(L)' 'TGDILRALRGSTKAPGRERIYTCGEKEYLASLERKDRGAPVDAALQKDLVAMRDELGLPYRFPFE' A
#
# COMPACT_ATOMS: atom_id res chain seq x y z
N THR A 1 2.27 -4.72 26.19
CA THR A 1 2.82 -3.38 25.86
C THR A 1 2.03 -2.79 24.70
N GLY A 2 1.21 -1.76 24.95
CA GLY A 2 0.35 -1.18 23.90
C GLY A 2 -0.76 -0.26 24.40
N ASP A 3 -0.84 -0.03 25.71
CA ASP A 3 -1.89 0.75 26.36
C ASP A 3 -1.91 2.22 25.90
N ILE A 4 -0.73 2.84 25.73
CA ILE A 4 -0.63 4.23 25.22
C ILE A 4 -1.24 4.36 23.82
N LEU A 5 -0.90 3.44 22.92
CA LEU A 5 -1.40 3.46 21.55
C LEU A 5 -2.91 3.14 21.48
N ARG A 6 -3.39 2.26 22.36
CA ARG A 6 -4.83 1.98 22.52
C ARG A 6 -5.59 3.19 23.06
N ALA A 7 -5.05 3.86 24.07
CA ALA A 7 -5.64 5.07 24.63
C ALA A 7 -5.69 6.20 23.58
N LEU A 8 -4.63 6.37 22.79
CA LEU A 8 -4.59 7.37 21.71
C LEU A 8 -5.70 7.12 20.67
N ARG A 9 -5.90 5.87 20.25
CA ARG A 9 -6.97 5.51 19.30
C ARG A 9 -8.38 5.69 19.88
N GLY A 10 -8.52 5.60 21.20
CA GLY A 10 -9.78 5.79 21.93
C GLY A 10 -10.09 7.25 22.32
N SER A 11 -9.19 8.19 22.02
CA SER A 11 -9.37 9.62 22.37
C SER A 11 -10.41 10.31 21.48
N THR A 12 -10.83 11.51 21.88
CA THR A 12 -11.76 12.35 21.13
C THR A 12 -11.22 12.62 19.72
N LYS A 13 -12.04 12.27 18.73
CA LYS A 13 -11.74 12.48 17.31
C LYS A 13 -11.97 13.94 16.96
N ALA A 14 -11.14 14.47 16.05
CA ALA A 14 -11.40 15.79 15.47
C ALA A 14 -12.75 15.78 14.70
N PRO A 15 -13.48 16.91 14.63
CA PRO A 15 -14.70 17.02 13.85
C PRO A 15 -14.49 16.54 12.40
N GLY A 16 -15.43 15.75 11.89
CA GLY A 16 -15.36 15.20 10.53
C GLY A 16 -14.32 14.09 10.32
N ARG A 17 -13.74 13.51 11.38
CA ARG A 17 -12.81 12.38 11.29
C ARG A 17 -13.36 11.15 11.98
N GLU A 18 -13.29 10.01 11.30
CA GLU A 18 -13.87 8.75 11.77
C GLU A 18 -12.94 7.95 12.70
N ARG A 19 -11.61 8.13 12.58
CA ARG A 19 -10.61 7.31 13.27
C ARG A 19 -9.30 8.06 13.52
N ILE A 20 -8.65 7.77 14.65
CA ILE A 20 -7.26 8.14 14.94
C ILE A 20 -6.38 6.94 14.59
N TYR A 21 -5.41 7.15 13.71
CA TYR A 21 -4.44 6.13 13.32
C TYR A 21 -3.15 6.29 14.11
N THR A 22 -2.52 5.18 14.41
CA THR A 22 -1.16 5.14 14.97
C THR A 22 -0.12 4.93 13.86
N CYS A 23 1.13 5.29 14.12
CA CYS A 23 2.21 5.19 13.13
C CYS A 23 2.29 3.76 12.56
N GLY A 24 2.32 3.63 11.24
CA GLY A 24 2.38 2.35 10.52
C GLY A 24 1.03 1.64 10.32
N GLU A 25 -0.04 2.10 10.96
CA GLU A 25 -1.36 1.42 10.87
C GLU A 25 -1.97 1.53 9.48
N LYS A 26 -1.81 2.66 8.79
CA LYS A 26 -2.33 2.84 7.43
C LYS A 26 -1.56 2.00 6.43
N GLU A 27 -0.24 1.96 6.57
CA GLU A 27 0.67 1.18 5.74
C GLU A 27 0.43 -0.32 5.93
N TYR A 28 0.16 -0.75 7.17
CA TYR A 28 -0.24 -2.11 7.48
C TYR A 28 -1.59 -2.48 6.85
N LEU A 29 -2.60 -1.60 6.94
CA LEU A 29 -3.90 -1.84 6.27
C LEU A 29 -3.75 -1.92 4.75
N ALA A 30 -2.96 -1.02 4.16
CA ALA A 30 -2.67 -1.05 2.73
C ALA A 30 -1.87 -2.30 2.31
N SER A 31 -0.96 -2.80 3.16
CA SER A 31 -0.20 -4.02 2.87
C SER A 31 -1.06 -5.27 2.96
N LEU A 32 -1.99 -5.33 3.92
CA LEU A 32 -2.98 -6.39 4.01
C LEU A 32 -3.87 -6.43 2.75
N GLU A 33 -4.34 -5.27 2.29
CA GLU A 33 -5.17 -5.18 1.09
C GLU A 33 -4.42 -5.66 -0.18
N ARG A 34 -3.16 -5.25 -0.32
CA ARG A 34 -2.31 -5.59 -1.49
C ARG A 34 -1.81 -7.02 -1.47
N LYS A 35 -1.72 -7.66 -0.30
CA LYS A 35 -1.26 -9.04 -0.17
C LYS A 35 -2.09 -9.99 -1.03
N ASP A 36 -3.42 -9.79 -1.06
CA ASP A 36 -4.34 -10.67 -1.78
C ASP A 36 -4.71 -10.14 -3.17
N ARG A 37 -4.51 -8.84 -3.44
CA ARG A 37 -4.94 -8.17 -4.69
C ARG A 37 -3.79 -7.80 -5.63
N GLY A 38 -2.55 -7.83 -5.14
CA GLY A 38 -1.40 -7.24 -5.83
C GLY A 38 -1.26 -5.74 -5.57
N ALA A 39 -0.14 -5.18 -6.04
CA ALA A 39 0.13 -3.75 -5.94
C ALA A 39 -0.40 -3.02 -7.19
N PRO A 40 -1.13 -1.89 -7.04
CA PRO A 40 -1.53 -1.09 -8.18
C PRO A 40 -0.29 -0.44 -8.82
N VAL A 41 -0.16 -0.59 -10.12
CA VAL A 41 0.89 0.01 -10.95
C VAL A 41 0.19 0.85 -12.01
N ASP A 42 0.51 2.14 -12.11
CA ASP A 42 -0.10 3.02 -13.11
C ASP A 42 0.42 2.75 -14.54
N ALA A 43 -0.28 3.29 -15.54
CA ALA A 43 0.02 3.02 -16.95
C ALA A 43 1.38 3.56 -17.42
N ALA A 44 1.95 4.57 -16.76
CA ALA A 44 3.29 5.05 -17.10
C ALA A 44 4.34 4.07 -16.58
N LEU A 45 4.22 3.67 -15.31
CA LEU A 45 5.12 2.71 -14.70
C LEU A 45 5.05 1.32 -15.34
N GLN A 46 3.86 0.88 -15.80
CA GLN A 46 3.72 -0.37 -16.57
C GLN A 46 4.57 -0.33 -17.85
N LYS A 47 4.59 0.78 -18.58
CA LYS A 47 5.40 0.94 -19.80
C LYS A 47 6.89 0.90 -19.48
N ASP A 48 7.31 1.58 -18.43
CA ASP A 48 8.70 1.59 -17.99
C ASP A 48 9.17 0.18 -17.59
N LEU A 49 8.32 -0.59 -16.90
CA LEU A 49 8.61 -1.98 -16.52
C LEU A 49 8.77 -2.89 -17.74
N VAL A 50 7.89 -2.76 -18.73
CA VAL A 50 7.95 -3.52 -19.98
C VAL A 50 9.22 -3.16 -20.78
N ALA A 51 9.55 -1.87 -20.87
CA ALA A 51 10.76 -1.40 -21.54
C ALA A 51 12.03 -1.97 -20.89
N MET A 52 12.16 -1.89 -19.56
CA MET A 52 13.30 -2.48 -18.84
C MET A 52 13.38 -4.00 -19.03
N ARG A 53 12.25 -4.71 -19.03
CA ARG A 53 12.22 -6.15 -19.28
C ARG A 53 12.75 -6.49 -20.68
N ASP A 54 12.33 -5.73 -21.70
CA ASP A 54 12.80 -5.93 -23.08
C ASP A 54 14.29 -5.62 -23.23
N GLU A 55 14.75 -4.49 -22.69
CA GLU A 55 16.16 -4.08 -22.74
C GLU A 55 17.09 -5.09 -22.07
N LEU A 56 16.63 -5.71 -20.99
CA LEU A 56 17.38 -6.70 -20.22
C LEU A 56 17.13 -8.15 -20.67
N GLY A 57 16.24 -8.38 -21.63
CA GLY A 57 15.91 -9.72 -22.14
C GLY A 57 15.36 -10.67 -21.05
N LEU A 58 14.57 -10.15 -20.10
CA LEU A 58 14.09 -10.95 -18.96
C LEU A 58 12.98 -11.92 -19.38
N PRO A 59 13.05 -13.21 -19.00
CA PRO A 59 12.03 -14.21 -19.33
C PRO A 59 10.81 -14.11 -18.39
N TYR A 60 10.18 -12.94 -18.34
CA TYR A 60 9.02 -12.67 -17.49
C TYR A 60 7.96 -11.90 -18.28
N ARG A 61 6.68 -12.27 -18.11
CA ARG A 61 5.54 -11.58 -18.73
C ARG A 61 4.67 -10.94 -17.65
N PHE A 62 4.50 -9.62 -17.69
CA PHE A 62 3.65 -8.96 -16.72
C PHE A 62 2.16 -9.28 -16.97
N PRO A 63 1.31 -9.39 -15.92
CA PRO A 63 -0.12 -9.64 -16.08
C PRO A 63 -0.92 -8.52 -16.78
N PHE A 64 -0.31 -7.35 -16.95
CA PHE A 64 -0.91 -6.14 -17.51
C PHE A 64 -0.43 -5.82 -18.94
N GLU A 65 0.42 -6.67 -19.52
CA GLU A 65 0.83 -6.59 -20.93
C GLU A 65 -0.27 -7.04 -21.92
#